data_AF-A0A7Y8TIN2-F1
#
_entry.id   AF-A0A7Y8TIN2-F1
#
_cell.length_a   1.000
_cell.length_b   1.000
_cell.length_c   1.000
_cell.angle_alpha   90.00
_cell.angle_beta   90.00
_cell.angle_gamma   90.00
#
_symmetry.space_group_name_H-M   'P 1'
#
loop_
_entity.id
_entity.type
_entity.pdbx_description
1 polymer ?
#
loop_
_entity_poly.entity_id
_entity_poly.type
_entity_poly.pdbx_seq_one_letter_code
_entity_poly.pdbx_strand_id
1 'polypeptide(L)'
;MKHLFCLLLTCLFSVLAVAQKHDFNTYIETSDIRNFWTAYDEVEKFNNPEEKIFTFQKLYVDKATPGLKDFVQSRNFTSEQWIESFESKPKFWKSIRSKTEQIQKDFKNIESLYQNFNWLYADFSPPKIYFTMGNLKGGG
;
A
#
# COMPACT_ATOMS: atom_id res chain seq x y z
N MET A 1 31.61 -42.70 19.21
CA MET A 1 31.42 -42.11 17.85
C MET A 1 29.96 -41.75 17.54
N LYS A 2 28.97 -42.61 17.84
CA LYS A 2 27.54 -42.32 17.59
C LYS A 2 27.00 -41.07 18.35
N HIS A 3 27.40 -40.88 19.60
CA HIS A 3 26.99 -39.69 20.38
C HIS A 3 27.65 -38.39 19.91
N LEU A 4 28.88 -38.46 19.38
CA LEU A 4 29.58 -37.30 18.80
C LEU A 4 28.91 -36.86 17.49
N PHE A 5 28.43 -37.83 16.70
CA PHE A 5 27.64 -37.57 15.48
C PHE A 5 26.25 -36.97 15.80
N CYS A 6 25.57 -37.44 16.84
CA CYS A 6 24.31 -36.83 17.31
C CYS A 6 24.50 -35.39 17.79
N LEU A 7 25.56 -35.09 18.55
CA LEU A 7 25.87 -33.73 19.02
C LEU A 7 26.18 -32.77 17.86
N LEU A 8 26.88 -33.25 16.83
CA LEU A 8 27.17 -32.46 15.62
C LEU A 8 25.90 -32.18 14.81
N LEU A 9 24.99 -33.16 14.71
CA LEU A 9 23.71 -33.02 14.01
C LEU A 9 22.75 -32.03 14.72
N THR A 10 22.75 -32.00 16.06
CA THR A 10 21.94 -31.04 16.84
C THR A 10 22.45 -29.60 16.73
N CYS A 11 23.77 -29.38 16.67
CA CYS A 11 24.33 -28.03 16.48
C CYS A 11 24.05 -27.45 15.08
N LEU A 12 24.01 -28.30 14.04
CA LEU A 12 23.67 -27.86 12.67
C LEU A 12 22.21 -27.43 12.52
N PHE A 13 21.29 -28.03 13.29
CA PHE A 13 19.87 -27.63 13.27
C PHE A 13 19.63 -26.27 13.95
N SER A 14 20.39 -25.91 14.99
CA SER A 14 20.23 -24.61 15.67
C SER A 14 20.68 -23.41 14.82
N VAL A 15 21.62 -23.59 13.88
CA VAL A 15 22.11 -22.49 13.02
C VAL A 15 21.08 -22.08 11.96
N LEU A 16 20.22 -22.99 11.53
CA LEU A 16 19.17 -22.71 10.53
C LEU A 16 17.97 -21.95 11.11
N ALA A 17 17.79 -21.94 12.44
CA ALA A 17 16.65 -21.29 13.08
C ALA A 17 16.78 -19.76 13.21
N VAL A 18 17.99 -19.19 13.07
CA VAL A 18 18.28 -17.78 13.39
C VAL A 18 18.16 -16.83 12.18
N ALA A 19 17.67 -17.30 11.03
CA ALA A 19 17.69 -16.52 9.78
C ALA A 19 16.30 -16.24 9.17
N GLN A 20 15.21 -16.29 9.94
CA GLN A 20 13.90 -15.82 9.43
C GLN A 20 13.95 -14.29 9.27
N LYS A 21 14.29 -13.83 8.07
CA LYS A 21 14.17 -12.43 7.69
C LYS A 21 12.71 -12.03 7.80
N HIS A 22 12.41 -11.06 8.66
CA HIS A 22 11.07 -10.53 8.82
C HIS A 22 10.68 -9.76 7.54
N ASP A 23 9.71 -10.26 6.78
CA ASP A 23 9.19 -9.55 5.60
C ASP A 23 8.17 -8.51 6.03
N PHE A 24 8.66 -7.29 6.24
CA PHE A 24 7.86 -6.15 6.64
C PHE A 24 6.88 -5.67 5.55
N ASN A 25 7.03 -6.10 4.30
CA ASN A 25 6.11 -5.71 3.23
C ASN A 25 4.69 -6.26 3.46
N THR A 26 4.56 -7.32 4.27
CA THR A 26 3.26 -7.88 4.67
C THR A 26 2.36 -6.90 5.42
N TYR A 27 2.93 -5.84 6.00
CA TYR A 27 2.20 -4.77 6.69
C TYR A 27 1.83 -3.61 5.76
N ILE A 28 2.26 -3.62 4.50
CA ILE A 28 2.05 -2.52 3.57
C ILE A 28 1.02 -2.93 2.52
N GLU A 29 -0.12 -2.24 2.53
CA GLU A 29 -1.21 -2.42 1.57
C GLU A 29 -1.17 -1.31 0.50
N THR A 30 -1.15 -1.69 -0.78
CA THR A 30 -1.07 -0.76 -1.92
C THR A 30 -2.11 -1.02 -3.00
N SER A 31 -3.03 -1.97 -2.80
CA SER A 31 -4.04 -2.32 -3.79
C SER A 31 -4.93 -1.15 -4.21
N ASP A 32 -5.11 -0.16 -3.34
CA ASP A 32 -5.82 1.08 -3.66
C ASP A 32 -5.15 1.88 -4.79
N ILE A 33 -3.82 1.86 -4.92
CA ILE A 33 -3.13 2.54 -6.04
C ILE A 33 -3.53 1.90 -7.37
N ARG A 34 -3.51 0.56 -7.43
CA ARG A 34 -3.90 -0.19 -8.64
C ARG A 34 -5.38 0.03 -8.95
N ASN A 35 -6.25 -0.05 -7.94
CA ASN A 35 -7.68 0.18 -8.11
C ASN A 35 -7.97 1.61 -8.58
N PHE A 36 -7.25 2.61 -8.05
CA PHE A 36 -7.36 4.01 -8.45
C PHE A 36 -7.04 4.19 -9.93
N TRP A 37 -5.88 3.72 -10.40
CA TRP A 37 -5.51 3.90 -11.81
C TRP A 37 -6.41 3.10 -12.76
N THR A 38 -6.90 1.94 -12.32
CA THR A 38 -7.92 1.18 -13.06
C THR A 38 -9.20 2.00 -13.21
N ALA A 39 -9.67 2.63 -12.14
CA ALA A 39 -10.86 3.48 -12.17
C ALA A 39 -10.63 4.75 -13.00
N TYR A 40 -9.47 5.39 -12.86
CA TYR A 40 -9.05 6.56 -13.63
C TYR A 40 -9.10 6.27 -15.14
N ASP A 41 -8.46 5.20 -15.59
CA ASP A 41 -8.42 4.85 -17.02
C ASP A 41 -9.80 4.46 -17.56
N GLU A 42 -10.67 3.89 -16.72
CA GLU A 42 -12.03 3.54 -17.13
C GLU A 42 -12.93 4.78 -17.29
N VAL A 43 -12.84 5.76 -16.38
CA VAL A 43 -13.69 6.96 -16.45
C VAL A 43 -13.36 7.86 -17.65
N GLU A 44 -12.11 7.85 -18.12
CA GLU A 44 -11.68 8.59 -19.31
C GLU A 44 -12.39 8.12 -20.61
N LYS A 45 -13.04 6.95 -20.59
CA LYS A 45 -13.79 6.42 -21.74
C LYS A 45 -15.19 7.03 -21.87
N PHE A 46 -15.69 7.70 -20.83
CA PHE A 46 -17.04 8.26 -20.78
C PHE A 46 -17.02 9.78 -20.94
N ASN A 47 -18.02 10.32 -21.63
CA ASN A 47 -18.26 11.76 -21.70
C ASN A 47 -19.31 12.21 -20.68
N ASN A 48 -20.22 11.32 -20.27
CA ASN A 48 -21.28 11.64 -19.33
C ASN A 48 -20.71 11.72 -17.89
N PRO A 49 -20.89 12.85 -17.16
CA PRO A 49 -20.38 13.00 -15.81
C PRO A 49 -20.94 12.00 -14.80
N GLU A 50 -22.22 11.66 -14.87
CA GLU A 50 -22.86 10.68 -13.97
C GLU A 50 -22.28 9.27 -14.17
N GLU A 51 -22.01 8.88 -15.43
CA GLU A 51 -21.35 7.60 -15.75
C GLU A 51 -19.93 7.55 -15.20
N LYS A 52 -19.17 8.65 -15.30
CA LYS A 52 -17.84 8.75 -14.70
C LYS A 52 -17.91 8.59 -13.18
N ILE A 53 -18.80 9.32 -12.51
CA ILE A 53 -18.96 9.29 -11.06
C ILE A 53 -19.34 7.89 -10.58
N PHE A 54 -20.34 7.28 -11.22
CA PHE A 54 -20.80 5.93 -10.90
C PHE A 54 -19.68 4.89 -11.10
N THR A 55 -18.97 4.98 -12.21
CA THR A 55 -17.86 4.07 -12.53
C THR A 55 -16.72 4.20 -11.52
N PHE A 56 -16.34 5.42 -11.17
CA PHE A 56 -15.30 5.67 -10.18
C PHE A 56 -15.68 5.15 -8.79
N GLN A 57 -16.91 5.42 -8.36
CA GLN A 57 -17.45 4.91 -7.10
C GLN A 57 -17.31 3.39 -7.03
N LYS A 58 -17.79 2.69 -8.07
CA LYS A 58 -17.80 1.23 -8.14
C LYS A 58 -16.40 0.60 -8.19
N LEU A 59 -15.47 1.22 -8.93
CA LEU A 59 -14.15 0.64 -9.17
C LEU A 59 -13.11 1.01 -8.12
N TYR A 60 -13.29 2.15 -7.43
CA TYR A 60 -12.34 2.63 -6.44
C TYR A 60 -12.93 2.70 -5.03
N VAL A 61 -13.95 3.53 -4.82
CA VAL A 61 -14.47 3.83 -3.47
C VAL A 61 -15.16 2.62 -2.83
N ASP A 62 -15.95 1.87 -3.58
CA ASP A 62 -16.62 0.66 -3.09
C ASP A 62 -15.65 -0.51 -2.85
N LYS A 63 -14.47 -0.46 -3.47
CA LYS A 63 -13.39 -1.44 -3.29
C LYS A 63 -12.31 -0.97 -2.32
N ALA A 64 -12.59 0.08 -1.55
CA ALA A 64 -11.64 0.67 -0.64
C ALA A 64 -11.12 -0.32 0.40
N THR A 65 -9.80 -0.33 0.59
CA THR A 65 -9.21 -0.97 1.76
C THR A 65 -9.70 -0.28 3.05
N PRO A 66 -9.52 -0.90 4.24
CA PRO A 66 -9.84 -0.24 5.51
C PRO A 66 -9.21 1.14 5.63
N GLY A 67 -7.94 1.31 5.24
CA GLY A 67 -7.25 2.61 5.30
C GLY A 67 -7.86 3.65 4.38
N LEU A 68 -8.21 3.29 3.14
CA LEU A 68 -8.90 4.23 2.24
C LEU A 68 -10.31 4.55 2.74
N LYS A 69 -11.04 3.59 3.30
CA LYS A 69 -12.37 3.82 3.86
C LYS A 69 -12.33 4.84 4.99
N ASP A 70 -11.39 4.67 5.94
CA ASP A 70 -11.18 5.62 7.03
C ASP A 70 -10.77 7.00 6.49
N PHE A 71 -9.90 7.02 5.47
CA PHE A 71 -9.46 8.26 4.86
C PHE A 71 -10.60 9.04 4.18
N VAL A 72 -11.42 8.36 3.36
CA VAL A 72 -12.63 8.89 2.71
C VAL A 72 -13.57 9.48 3.75
N GLN A 73 -13.84 8.74 4.83
CA GLN A 73 -14.74 9.18 5.91
C GLN A 73 -14.18 10.41 6.64
N SER A 74 -12.89 10.40 6.98
CA SER A 74 -12.24 11.49 7.72
C SER A 74 -12.18 12.82 6.97
N ARG A 75 -12.43 12.81 5.65
CA ARG A 75 -12.37 13.98 4.77
C ARG A 75 -13.67 14.24 4.02
N ASN A 76 -14.70 13.41 4.22
CA ASN A 76 -15.97 13.45 3.48
C ASN A 76 -15.76 13.51 1.96
N PHE A 77 -14.88 12.64 1.42
CA PHE A 77 -14.65 12.59 -0.01
C PHE A 77 -15.83 11.99 -0.76
N THR A 78 -16.08 12.51 -1.96
CA THR A 78 -17.08 11.99 -2.88
C THR A 78 -16.44 11.70 -4.24
N SER A 79 -16.98 10.70 -4.95
CA SER A 79 -16.55 10.35 -6.31
C SER A 79 -16.59 11.55 -7.26
N GLU A 80 -17.59 12.42 -7.13
CA GLU A 80 -17.70 13.69 -7.86
C GLU A 80 -16.46 14.57 -7.71
N GLN A 81 -15.94 14.75 -6.49
CA GLN A 81 -14.74 15.56 -6.26
C GLN A 81 -13.48 14.93 -6.89
N TRP A 82 -13.41 13.61 -6.98
CA TRP A 82 -12.33 12.96 -7.74
C TRP A 82 -12.47 13.24 -9.23
N ILE A 83 -13.66 13.06 -9.81
CA ILE A 83 -13.89 13.36 -11.22
C ILE A 83 -13.57 14.82 -11.56
N GLU A 84 -14.03 15.77 -10.74
CA GLU A 84 -13.70 17.19 -10.88
C GLU A 84 -12.17 17.42 -10.86
N SER A 85 -11.45 16.70 -10.01
CA SER A 85 -9.99 16.80 -9.92
C SER A 85 -9.28 16.25 -11.17
N PHE A 86 -9.85 15.25 -11.85
CA PHE A 86 -9.27 14.68 -13.07
C PHE A 86 -9.33 15.69 -14.21
N GLU A 87 -10.47 16.35 -14.35
CA GLU A 87 -10.72 17.36 -15.39
C GLU A 87 -9.96 18.66 -15.11
N SER A 88 -9.92 19.10 -13.85
CA SER A 88 -9.29 20.37 -13.49
C SER A 88 -7.76 20.29 -13.37
N LYS A 89 -7.18 19.11 -13.08
CA LYS A 89 -5.73 18.92 -12.85
C LYS A 89 -5.12 17.71 -13.59
N PRO A 90 -5.36 17.52 -14.90
CA PRO A 90 -4.89 16.32 -15.63
C PRO A 90 -3.36 16.19 -15.64
N LYS A 91 -2.63 17.31 -15.68
CA LYS A 91 -1.15 17.32 -15.62
C LYS A 91 -0.61 16.78 -14.30
N PHE A 92 -1.32 17.03 -13.19
CA PHE A 92 -0.94 16.51 -11.87
C PHE A 92 -1.08 14.99 -11.86
N TRP A 93 -2.23 14.46 -12.27
CA TRP A 93 -2.48 13.02 -12.29
C TRP A 93 -1.47 12.28 -13.17
N LYS A 94 -1.20 12.81 -14.36
CA LYS A 94 -0.15 12.29 -15.24
C LYS A 94 1.23 12.29 -14.58
N SER A 95 1.56 13.32 -13.81
CA SER A 95 2.88 13.46 -13.17
C SER A 95 3.13 12.46 -12.04
N ILE A 96 2.09 12.06 -11.30
CA ILE A 96 2.26 11.20 -10.12
C ILE A 96 2.14 9.70 -10.44
N ARG A 97 1.48 9.33 -11.55
CA ARG A 97 1.15 7.94 -11.90
C ARG A 97 2.34 7.00 -11.78
N SER A 98 3.40 7.27 -12.56
CA SER A 98 4.61 6.45 -12.59
C SER A 98 5.23 6.25 -11.21
N LYS A 99 5.23 7.29 -10.37
CA LYS A 99 5.77 7.21 -9.01
C LYS A 99 4.89 6.34 -8.10
N THR A 100 3.58 6.54 -8.15
CA THR A 100 2.64 5.77 -7.31
C THR A 100 2.58 4.29 -7.70
N GLU A 101 2.56 3.96 -9.00
CA GLU A 101 2.58 2.57 -9.48
C GLU A 101 3.88 1.82 -9.09
N GLN A 102 4.95 2.56 -8.80
CA GLN A 102 6.26 2.00 -8.46
C GLN A 102 6.63 2.19 -6.98
N ILE A 103 5.65 2.50 -6.11
CA ILE A 103 5.90 2.84 -4.70
C ILE A 103 6.67 1.75 -3.93
N GLN A 104 6.52 0.49 -4.34
CA GLN A 104 7.24 -0.65 -3.77
C GLN A 104 8.77 -0.53 -3.83
N LYS A 105 9.31 0.29 -4.74
CA LYS A 105 10.76 0.57 -4.81
C LYS A 105 11.28 1.26 -3.53
N ASP A 106 10.40 1.96 -2.81
CA ASP A 106 10.75 2.69 -1.60
C ASP A 106 10.63 1.83 -0.33
N PHE A 107 10.11 0.60 -0.43
CA PHE A 107 9.84 -0.26 0.74
C PHE A 107 11.10 -0.73 1.47
N LYS A 108 12.26 -0.77 0.79
CA LYS A 108 13.54 -1.08 1.44
C LYS A 108 13.86 -0.11 2.58
N ASN A 109 13.46 1.15 2.43
CA ASN A 109 13.65 2.16 3.49
C ASN A 109 12.72 1.90 4.68
N ILE A 110 11.49 1.44 4.42
CA ILE A 110 10.51 1.08 5.47
C ILE A 110 11.00 -0.17 6.23
N GLU A 111 11.50 -1.19 5.52
CA GLU A 111 12.09 -2.37 6.13
C GLU A 111 13.26 -2.00 7.06
N SER A 112 14.17 -1.12 6.60
CA SER A 112 15.29 -0.66 7.42
C SER A 112 14.82 0.13 8.65
N LEU A 113 13.77 0.96 8.49
CA LEU A 113 13.17 1.71 9.58
C LEU A 113 12.60 0.76 10.65
N TYR A 114 11.80 -0.23 10.23
CA TYR A 114 11.19 -1.18 11.16
C TYR A 114 12.21 -2.06 11.88
N GLN A 115 13.30 -2.45 11.20
CA GLN A 115 14.42 -3.14 11.86
C GLN A 115 15.02 -2.29 12.99
N ASN A 116 15.22 -0.99 12.75
CA ASN A 116 15.74 -0.07 13.78
C ASN A 116 14.75 0.10 14.93
N PHE A 117 13.45 0.24 14.66
CA PHE A 117 12.43 0.34 15.69
C PHE A 117 12.34 -0.94 16.53
N ASN A 118 12.40 -2.11 15.90
CA ASN A 118 12.43 -3.40 16.58
C ASN A 118 13.66 -3.58 17.48
N TRP A 119 14.80 -2.99 17.09
CA TRP A 119 16.00 -2.99 17.92
C TRP A 119 15.90 -2.03 19.12
N LEU A 120 15.32 -0.85 18.93
CA LEU A 120 15.19 0.18 19.97
C LEU A 120 14.08 -0.12 20.99
N TYR A 121 13.00 -0.78 20.56
CA TYR A 121 11.80 -1.00 21.36
C TYR A 121 11.42 -2.48 21.32
N ALA A 122 11.61 -3.18 22.44
CA ALA A 122 11.40 -4.63 22.54
C ALA A 122 9.97 -5.09 22.22
N ASP A 123 8.98 -4.22 22.45
CA ASP A 123 7.55 -4.49 22.18
C ASP A 123 7.05 -3.85 20.88
N PHE A 124 7.95 -3.45 19.98
CA PHE A 124 7.56 -2.87 18.69
C PHE A 124 6.81 -3.89 17.83
N SER A 125 5.64 -3.50 17.34
CA SER A 125 4.90 -4.22 16.32
C SER A 125 4.74 -3.32 15.10
N PRO A 126 5.13 -3.77 13.89
CA PRO A 126 4.95 -2.98 12.68
C PRO A 126 3.48 -2.59 12.48
N PRO A 127 3.16 -1.30 12.31
CA PRO A 127 1.79 -0.90 12.03
C PRO A 127 1.40 -1.33 10.61
N LYS A 128 0.12 -1.61 10.41
CA LYS A 128 -0.41 -1.78 9.06
C LYS A 128 -0.48 -0.42 8.37
N ILE A 129 0.22 -0.28 7.25
CA ILE A 129 0.27 0.93 6.41
C ILE A 129 -0.62 0.71 5.19
N TYR A 130 -1.40 1.73 4.84
CA TYR A 130 -2.23 1.75 3.63
C TYR A 130 -1.82 2.94 2.78
N PHE A 131 -1.32 2.68 1.57
CA PHE A 131 -1.06 3.74 0.59
C PHE A 131 -2.35 4.04 -0.17
N THR A 132 -2.89 5.23 0.02
CA THR A 132 -4.22 5.63 -0.51
C THR A 132 -4.11 6.78 -1.50
N MET A 133 -5.09 6.91 -2.41
CA MET A 133 -5.14 7.95 -3.43
C MET A 133 -6.33 8.89 -3.17
N GLY A 134 -6.09 10.03 -2.53
CA GLY A 134 -7.13 11.04 -2.29
C GLY A 134 -7.42 11.93 -3.50
N ASN A 135 -8.25 12.95 -3.34
CA ASN A 135 -8.67 13.89 -4.40
C ASN A 135 -7.89 15.21 -4.37
N LEU A 136 -6.56 15.14 -4.23
CA LEU A 136 -5.64 16.28 -4.03
C LEU A 136 -5.71 16.97 -2.66
N LYS A 137 -6.61 16.52 -1.76
CA LYS A 137 -6.69 16.97 -0.36
C LYS A 137 -5.89 16.08 0.61
N GLY A 138 -5.01 15.25 0.06
CA GLY A 138 -4.18 14.29 0.78
C GLY A 138 -4.09 12.95 0.04
N GLY A 139 -3.25 12.07 0.54
CA GLY A 139 -2.95 10.76 -0.02
C GLY A 139 -1.48 10.42 0.19
N GLY A 140 -1.08 9.26 -0.31
CA GLY A 140 0.18 8.64 0.05
C GLY A 140 0.00 7.65 1.19
#